data_AF-A0ABD1YCV1-F1
#
_entry.id   AF-A0ABD1YCV1-F1
#
_cell.length_a   1.000
_cell.length_b   1.000
_cell.length_c   1.000
_cell.angle_alpha   90.00
_cell.angle_beta   90.00
_cell.angle_gamma   90.00
#
_symmetry.space_group_name_H-M   'P 1'
#
loop_
_entity.id
_entity.type
_entity.pdbx_description
1 polymer ?
#
loop_
_entity_poly.entity_id
_entity_poly.type
_entity_poly.pdbx_seq_one_letter_code
_entity_poly.pdbx_strand_id
1 'polypeptide(L)'
;MGYLLGASCLLALEKASGGVQPIAVGEVLYRLVAYSLGFQFRETLVDHFSPLQFGVAMHGGCETIIHGLRATLDLHPGWVCLQVDIRNAFNIVSREALFDELRAAIGSQ
;
A
#
# COMPACT_ATOMS: atom_id res chain seq x y z
N MET A 1 33.16 -1.91 -8.41
CA MET A 1 32.13 -2.00 -7.37
C MET A 1 30.78 -1.85 -8.07
N GLY A 2 30.11 -2.95 -8.41
CA GLY A 2 28.81 -2.88 -9.10
C GLY A 2 27.73 -2.50 -8.11
N TYR A 3 27.02 -1.40 -8.36
CA TYR A 3 25.85 -1.03 -7.56
C TYR A 3 24.76 -2.06 -7.82
N LEU A 4 24.58 -3.00 -6.90
CA LEU A 4 23.46 -3.93 -6.91
C LEU A 4 22.23 -3.17 -6.43
N LEU A 5 21.58 -2.40 -7.31
CA LEU A 5 20.36 -1.64 -7.01
C LEU A 5 19.18 -2.51 -6.52
N GLY A 6 19.33 -3.85 -6.54
CA GLY A 6 18.39 -4.82 -5.97
C GLY A 6 18.81 -5.43 -4.63
N ALA A 7 19.94 -5.03 -4.04
CA ALA A 7 20.36 -5.52 -2.74
C ALA A 7 19.57 -4.86 -1.60
N SER A 8 19.36 -5.59 -0.51
CA SER A 8 18.72 -5.10 0.70
C SER A 8 19.36 -5.68 1.96
N CYS A 9 19.46 -4.87 3.00
CA CYS A 9 19.76 -5.34 4.35
C CYS A 9 18.47 -5.86 5.01
N LEU A 10 18.47 -7.10 5.49
CA LEU A 10 17.31 -7.67 6.19
C LEU A 10 17.42 -7.43 7.68
N LEU A 11 16.43 -6.76 8.25
CA LEU A 11 16.31 -6.52 9.69
C LEU A 11 15.11 -7.29 10.24
N ALA A 12 15.35 -8.08 11.28
CA ALA A 12 14.30 -8.76 12.03
C ALA A 12 13.87 -7.86 13.21
N LEU A 13 12.70 -7.23 13.11
CA LEU A 13 12.14 -6.43 14.20
C LEU A 13 11.22 -7.28 15.07
N GLU A 14 11.29 -7.13 16.38
CA GLU A 14 10.34 -7.77 17.29
C GLU A 14 9.01 -7.01 17.30
N LYS A 15 7.91 -7.74 17.12
CA LYS A 15 6.56 -7.22 17.32
C LYS A 15 6.22 -7.29 18.80
N ALA A 16 5.43 -6.31 19.27
CA ALA A 16 4.88 -6.33 20.63
C ALA A 16 4.06 -7.61 20.95
N SER A 17 3.52 -8.27 19.92
CA SER A 17 2.80 -9.55 20.03
C SER A 17 3.70 -10.79 20.10
N GLY A 18 5.03 -10.63 20.15
CA GLY A 18 6.00 -11.74 20.24
C GLY A 18 6.40 -12.38 18.91
N GLY A 19 5.94 -11.84 17.78
CA GLY A 19 6.36 -12.29 16.43
C GLY A 19 7.50 -11.45 15.85
N VAL A 20 8.05 -11.86 14.70
CA VAL A 20 9.05 -11.08 13.96
C VAL A 20 8.40 -10.35 12.78
N GLN A 21 8.83 -9.11 12.54
CA GLN A 21 8.55 -8.32 11.34
C GLN A 21 9.85 -8.18 10.53
N PRO A 22 10.03 -8.97 9.46
CA PRO A 22 11.17 -8.79 8.57
C PRO A 22 11.01 -7.51 7.76
N ILE A 23 12.02 -6.65 7.77
CA ILE A 23 12.10 -5.44 6.97
C ILE A 23 13.30 -5.55 6.02
N ALA A 24 13.06 -5.40 4.73
CA ALA A 24 14.11 -5.27 3.72
C ALA A 24 14.43 -3.78 3.51
N VAL A 25 15.60 -3.35 3.98
CA VAL A 25 16.10 -1.99 3.79
C VAL A 25 16.93 -1.95 2.51
N GLY A 26 16.34 -1.44 1.43
CA GLY A 26 17.02 -1.20 0.17
C GLY A 26 17.98 -0.02 0.21
N GLU A 27 18.79 0.12 -0.83
CA GLU A 27 19.73 1.23 -0.96
C GLU A 27 19.04 2.61 -1.06
N VAL A 28 19.74 3.65 -0.59
CA VAL A 28 19.23 5.03 -0.54
C VAL A 28 18.87 5.55 -1.92
N LEU A 29 19.71 5.30 -2.94
CA LEU A 29 19.45 5.77 -4.30
C LEU A 29 18.20 5.12 -4.89
N TYR A 30 18.03 3.82 -4.69
CA TYR A 30 16.82 3.11 -5.12
C TYR A 30 15.57 3.69 -4.45
N ARG A 31 15.63 3.91 -3.12
CA ARG A 31 14.51 4.48 -2.36
C ARG A 31 14.19 5.92 -2.77
N LEU A 32 15.20 6.72 -3.10
CA LEU A 32 15.03 8.08 -3.60
C LEU A 32 14.31 8.10 -4.94
N VAL A 33 14.72 7.24 -5.88
CA VAL A 33 14.06 7.11 -7.19
C VAL A 33 12.62 6.64 -7.02
N ALA A 34 12.39 5.59 -6.23
CA ALA A 34 11.05 5.07 -5.96
C ALA A 34 10.13 6.13 -5.33
N TYR A 35 10.66 6.90 -4.36
CA TYR A 35 9.93 8.01 -3.75
C TYR A 35 9.59 9.10 -4.76
N SER A 36 10.56 9.49 -5.60
CA SER A 36 10.38 10.53 -6.61
C SER A 36 9.31 10.15 -7.63
N LEU A 37 9.29 8.90 -8.08
CA LEU A 37 8.25 8.35 -8.96
C LEU A 37 6.88 8.34 -8.26
N GLY A 38 6.81 7.88 -7.01
CA GLY A 38 5.57 7.89 -6.23
C GLY A 38 5.01 9.30 -6.01
N PHE A 39 5.90 10.29 -5.87
CA PHE A 39 5.50 11.70 -5.79
C PHE A 39 5.00 12.23 -7.13
N GLN A 40 5.71 11.93 -8.23
CA GLN A 40 5.35 12.37 -9.58
C GLN A 40 3.96 11.88 -10.00
N PHE A 41 3.62 10.62 -9.72
CA PHE A 41 2.34 10.02 -10.12
C PHE A 41 1.30 10.00 -9.00
N ARG A 42 1.51 10.74 -7.92
CA ARG A 42 0.67 10.67 -6.72
C ARG A 42 -0.82 10.90 -7.04
N GLU A 43 -1.12 11.96 -7.78
CA GLU A 43 -2.51 12.35 -8.07
C GLU A 43 -3.19 11.30 -8.96
N THR A 44 -2.53 10.89 -10.05
CA THR A 44 -3.00 9.83 -10.93
C THR A 44 -3.32 8.54 -10.17
N LEU A 45 -2.43 8.12 -9.26
CA LEU A 45 -2.64 6.91 -8.46
C LEU A 45 -3.76 7.07 -7.43
N VAL A 46 -3.89 8.24 -6.80
CA VAL A 46 -4.98 8.51 -5.86
C VAL A 46 -6.33 8.44 -6.58
N ASP A 47 -6.44 9.08 -7.75
CA ASP A 47 -7.68 9.07 -8.54
C ASP A 47 -8.02 7.67 -9.05
N HIS A 48 -7.00 6.90 -9.48
CA HIS A 48 -7.18 5.53 -9.98
C HIS A 48 -7.65 4.55 -8.90
N PHE A 49 -7.14 4.65 -7.68
CA PHE A 49 -7.53 3.76 -6.57
C PHE A 49 -8.71 4.27 -5.74
N SER A 50 -9.14 5.51 -5.95
CA SER A 50 -10.35 6.07 -5.37
C SER A 50 -11.59 5.43 -6.01
N PRO A 51 -12.68 5.17 -5.26
CA PRO A 51 -12.90 5.47 -3.84
C PRO A 51 -12.60 4.28 -2.90
N LEU A 52 -11.82 3.28 -3.34
CA LEU A 52 -11.68 2.01 -2.62
C LEU A 52 -10.50 1.99 -1.64
N GLN A 53 -9.45 2.79 -1.89
CA GLN A 53 -8.24 2.85 -1.06
C GLN A 53 -8.22 4.10 -0.17
N PHE A 54 -7.97 3.91 1.13
CA PHE A 54 -7.88 5.00 2.12
C PHE A 54 -6.54 5.02 2.89
N GLY A 55 -5.70 3.99 2.73
CA GLY A 55 -4.51 3.78 3.55
C GLY A 55 -3.24 4.49 3.07
N VAL A 56 -3.19 4.97 1.82
CA VAL A 56 -1.99 5.62 1.24
C VAL A 56 -2.39 6.88 0.52
N ALA A 57 -1.61 7.95 0.70
CA ALA A 57 -1.72 9.23 0.01
C ALA A 57 -3.07 9.98 0.15
N MET A 58 -3.99 9.51 0.99
CA MET A 58 -5.26 10.17 1.30
C MET A 58 -5.18 10.91 2.64
N HIS A 59 -5.52 12.21 2.64
CA HIS A 59 -5.57 12.99 3.87
C HIS A 59 -6.77 12.54 4.73
N GLY A 60 -6.51 12.20 6.00
CA GLY A 60 -7.55 11.74 6.92
C GLY A 60 -8.20 10.41 6.51
N GLY A 61 -7.49 9.54 5.78
CA GLY A 61 -8.05 8.31 5.24
C GLY A 61 -8.58 7.35 6.30
N CYS A 62 -7.88 7.22 7.43
CA CYS A 62 -8.30 6.39 8.57
C CYS A 62 -9.61 6.87 9.18
N GLU A 63 -9.76 8.18 9.38
CA GLU A 63 -10.97 8.80 9.91
C GLU A 63 -12.11 8.65 8.91
N THR A 64 -11.84 8.91 7.63
CA THR A 64 -12.81 8.84 6.54
C THR A 64 -13.43 7.45 6.44
N ILE A 65 -12.61 6.38 6.43
CA ILE A 65 -13.12 5.02 6.28
C ILE A 65 -13.93 4.58 7.52
N ILE A 66 -13.49 4.92 8.73
CA ILE A 66 -14.20 4.55 9.97
C ILE A 66 -15.55 5.28 10.06
N HIS A 67 -15.57 6.59 9.82
CA HIS A 67 -16.81 7.36 9.90
C HIS A 67 -17.77 7.02 8.75
N GLY A 68 -17.25 6.86 7.53
CA GLY A 68 -18.04 6.45 6.37
C GLY A 68 -18.68 5.07 6.54
N LEU A 69 -17.92 4.08 7.04
CA LEU A 69 -18.43 2.74 7.33
C LEU A 69 -19.56 2.79 8.37
N ARG A 70 -19.36 3.50 9.50
CA ARG A 70 -20.39 3.64 10.54
C ARG A 70 -21.67 4.25 10.00
N ALA A 71 -21.56 5.39 9.32
CA ALA A 71 -22.71 6.06 8.71
C ALA A 71 -23.44 5.14 7.72
N THR A 72 -22.69 4.34 6.95
CA THR A 72 -23.26 3.40 5.98
C THR A 72 -24.06 2.28 6.67
N LEU A 73 -23.54 1.73 7.77
CA LEU A 73 -24.23 0.70 8.55
C LEU A 73 -25.46 1.25 9.27
N ASP A 74 -25.40 2.49 9.77
CA ASP A 74 -26.55 3.16 10.41
C ASP A 74 -27.70 3.37 9.41
N LEU A 75 -27.37 3.69 8.14
CA LEU A 75 -28.35 3.84 7.06
C LEU A 75 -28.93 2.50 6.57
N HIS A 76 -28.23 1.38 6.82
CA HIS A 76 -28.62 0.06 6.32
C HIS A 76 -28.60 -0.97 7.47
N PRO A 77 -29.64 -1.02 8.33
CA PRO A 77 -29.66 -1.87 9.53
C PRO A 77 -29.54 -3.39 9.28
N GLY A 78 -29.78 -3.85 8.05
CA GLY A 78 -29.61 -5.25 7.65
C GLY A 78 -28.23 -5.61 7.13
N TRP A 79 -27.31 -4.64 7.01
CA TRP A 79 -25.96 -4.87 6.52
C TRP A 79 -25.01 -5.24 7.65
N VAL A 80 -23.97 -5.99 7.30
CA VAL A 80 -22.89 -6.38 8.22
C VAL A 80 -21.55 -6.00 7.63
N CYS A 81 -20.59 -5.63 8.48
CA CYS A 81 -19.22 -5.35 8.06
C CYS A 81 -18.38 -6.64 8.15
N LEU A 82 -17.81 -7.06 7.02
CA LEU A 82 -16.81 -8.10 6.97
C LEU A 82 -15.41 -7.49 7.00
N GLN A 83 -14.64 -7.80 8.05
CA GLN A 83 -13.24 -7.39 8.15
C GLN A 83 -12.34 -8.53 7.65
N VAL A 84 -11.57 -8.26 6.61
CA VAL A 84 -10.63 -9.21 6.01
C VAL A 84 -9.21 -8.71 6.19
N ASP A 85 -8.28 -9.64 6.43
CA ASP A 85 -6.85 -9.37 6.48
C ASP A 85 -6.10 -10.36 5.59
N ILE A 86 -5.05 -9.89 4.93
CA ILE A 86 -4.24 -10.70 4.03
C ILE A 86 -2.91 -11.01 4.73
N ARG A 87 -2.73 -12.27 5.11
CA ARG A 87 -1.48 -12.73 5.72
C ARG A 87 -0.33 -12.56 4.72
N ASN A 88 0.68 -11.78 5.09
CA ASN A 88 1.91 -11.60 4.33
C ASN A 88 1.70 -10.96 2.93
N ALA A 89 0.73 -10.05 2.81
CA ALA A 89 0.33 -9.40 1.55
C ALA A 89 1.52 -8.98 0.66
N PHE A 90 2.53 -8.29 1.22
CA PHE A 90 3.69 -7.80 0.48
C PHE A 90 4.52 -8.88 -0.23
N ASN A 91 4.49 -10.12 0.26
CA ASN A 91 5.29 -11.21 -0.30
C ASN A 91 4.47 -12.18 -1.15
N ILE A 92 3.13 -12.17 -1.03
CA ILE A 92 2.26 -13.12 -1.74
C ILE A 92 1.62 -12.53 -3.00
N VAL A 93 1.53 -11.20 -3.10
CA VAL A 93 0.95 -10.54 -4.28
C VAL A 93 1.82 -10.80 -5.51
N SER A 94 1.19 -11.15 -6.63
CA SER A 94 1.88 -11.36 -7.91
C SER A 94 2.52 -10.06 -8.38
N ARG A 95 3.81 -10.11 -8.70
CA ARG A 95 4.55 -8.98 -9.27
C ARG A 95 4.03 -8.62 -10.66
N GLU A 96 3.58 -9.61 -11.44
CA GLU A 96 2.99 -9.41 -12.76
C GLU A 96 1.69 -8.60 -12.65
N ALA A 97 0.77 -9.02 -11.79
CA ALA A 97 -0.48 -8.31 -11.55
C ALA A 97 -0.24 -6.88 -11.06
N LEU A 98 0.77 -6.66 -10.20
CA LEU A 98 1.15 -5.32 -9.76
C LEU A 98 1.64 -4.45 -10.93
N PHE A 99 2.48 -5.00 -11.83
CA PHE A 99 2.94 -4.26 -13.00
C PHE A 99 1.82 -3.98 -14.00
N ASP A 100 0.88 -4.91 -14.19
CA ASP A 100 -0.27 -4.70 -15.06
C ASP A 100 -1.16 -3.57 -14.53
N GLU A 101 -1.45 -3.58 -13.22
CA GLU A 101 -2.21 -2.52 -12.58
C GLU A 101 -1.49 -1.17 -12.64
N LEU A 102 -0.17 -1.17 -12.42
CA LEU A 102 0.64 0.03 -12.56
C LEU A 102 0.55 0.58 -13.99
N ARG A 103 0.68 -0.27 -15.02
CA ARG A 103 0.53 0.18 -16.42
C ARG A 103 -0.86 0.70 -16.72
N ALA A 104 -1.92 0.12 -16.14
CA ALA A 104 -3.26 0.64 -16.29
C ALA A 104 -3.39 2.06 -15.68
N ALA A 105 -2.77 2.27 -14.52
CA ALA A 105 -2.84 3.55 -13.80
C ALA A 105 -1.98 4.66 -14.42
N ILE A 106 -0.74 4.36 -14.85
CA ILE A 106 0.22 5.38 -15.33
C ILE A 106 0.55 5.31 -16.83
N GLY A 107 0.23 4.21 -17.51
CA GLY A 107 0.57 3.97 -18.92
C GLY A 107 -0.46 4.50 -19.93
N SER A 108 -1.50 5.19 -19.46
CA SER A 108 -2.53 5.85 -20.28
C SER A 108 -2.26 7.34 -20.53
N GLN A 109 -1.06 7.82 -20.16
CA GLN A 109 -0.53 9.16 -20.50
C GLN A 109 0.39 9.15 -21.70
#